data_AF-A0A4D1UIB9-F1
#
_entry.id   AF-A0A4D1UIB9-F1
#
_cell.length_a   1.000
_cell.length_b   1.000
_cell.length_c   1.000
_cell.angle_alpha   90.00
_cell.angle_beta   90.00
_cell.angle_gamma   90.00
#
_symmetry.space_group_name_H-M   'P 1'
#
loop_
_entity.id
_entity.type
_entity.pdbx_description
1 polymer ?
#
loop_
_entity_poly.entity_id
_entity_poly.type
_entity_poly.pdbx_seq_one_letter_code
_entity_poly.pdbx_strand_id
1 'polypeptide(L)'
;MKAHYRNGGLFYRSSRDGYGFEDDWAEVYTSKNLPPESYPVGAPIPWPSDTVPSGYALMQGQTFDKSAYPKLAAAYPSGVIPDMRGWMIKGKPASGRAVLSQEQDGIKSHTHSASASSTDLGTKTTSSFDYGTKSTNNTGAHTHSVSGTAASAGAHTHSMTFVSGGSSGAPGSGSPDYSKYSVNTSSAGAHTHSVSGTAASAGAHAHTVGIGAHTHSVAIGSHGHTITVNAAGNAENTVKNIAFNYIVRLA
;
A
#
# COMPACT_ATOMS: atom_id res chain seq x y z
N MET A 1 18.79 -19.03 -87.62
CA MET A 1 19.45 -19.28 -86.33
C MET A 1 20.87 -18.72 -86.37
N LYS A 2 21.39 -18.24 -85.24
CA LYS A 2 22.75 -17.74 -85.06
C LYS A 2 23.35 -18.40 -83.82
N ALA A 3 24.59 -18.89 -83.90
CA ALA A 3 25.29 -19.45 -82.75
C ALA A 3 26.57 -18.64 -82.51
N HIS A 4 26.83 -18.28 -81.26
CA HIS A 4 28.08 -17.61 -80.88
C HIS A 4 29.06 -18.62 -80.29
N TYR A 5 30.35 -18.40 -80.55
CA TYR A 5 31.44 -19.21 -80.01
C TYR A 5 31.62 -18.99 -78.51
N ARG A 6 32.29 -19.93 -77.82
CA ARG A 6 32.60 -19.88 -76.37
C ARG A 6 31.39 -19.76 -75.44
N ASN A 7 30.33 -20.53 -75.70
CA ASN A 7 29.05 -20.48 -74.95
C ASN A 7 28.34 -19.12 -75.01
N GLY A 8 28.58 -18.30 -76.03
CA GLY A 8 27.92 -17.00 -76.19
C GLY A 8 26.43 -17.06 -76.58
N GLY A 9 25.77 -18.22 -76.44
CA GLY A 9 24.33 -18.39 -76.72
C GLY A 9 23.99 -18.86 -78.13
N LEU A 10 22.78 -19.40 -78.26
CA LEU A 10 22.15 -19.78 -79.52
C LEU A 10 20.93 -18.90 -79.71
N PHE A 11 20.70 -18.36 -80.90
CA PHE A 11 19.67 -17.35 -81.14
C PHE A 11 18.80 -17.73 -82.33
N TYR A 12 17.51 -17.41 -82.25
CA TYR A 12 16.57 -17.54 -83.35
C TYR A 12 15.81 -16.24 -83.56
N ARG A 13 15.25 -16.07 -84.76
CA ARG A 13 14.25 -15.05 -85.07
C ARG A 13 13.33 -15.62 -86.15
N SER A 14 12.05 -15.28 -86.09
CA SER A 14 11.08 -15.65 -87.13
C SER A 14 11.10 -14.61 -88.25
N SER A 15 10.79 -15.08 -89.46
CA SER A 15 10.49 -14.22 -90.60
C SER A 15 9.19 -14.70 -91.22
N ARG A 16 8.35 -13.75 -91.63
CA ARG A 16 7.10 -14.02 -92.31
C ARG A 16 7.22 -13.66 -93.78
N ASP A 17 6.77 -14.58 -94.63
CA ASP A 17 6.82 -14.41 -96.08
C ASP A 17 6.14 -13.11 -96.50
N GLY A 18 6.89 -12.24 -97.18
CA GLY A 18 6.44 -10.93 -97.65
C GLY A 18 6.47 -9.78 -96.62
N TYR A 19 6.78 -10.05 -95.34
CA TYR A 19 6.77 -9.04 -94.27
C TYR A 19 8.12 -8.87 -93.55
N GLY A 20 9.11 -9.73 -93.83
CA GLY A 20 10.45 -9.62 -93.25
C GLY A 20 10.57 -10.28 -91.88
N PHE A 21 11.50 -9.82 -91.05
CA PHE A 21 11.70 -10.34 -89.69
C PHE A 21 10.69 -9.70 -88.73
N GLU A 22 10.00 -10.53 -87.96
CA GLU A 22 8.94 -10.07 -87.05
C GLU A 22 9.51 -9.46 -85.76
N ASP A 23 10.62 -10.03 -85.29
CA ASP A 23 11.32 -9.62 -84.08
C ASP A 23 12.84 -9.67 -84.27
N ASP A 24 13.56 -8.99 -83.36
CA ASP A 24 15.00 -9.12 -83.21
C ASP A 24 15.40 -10.53 -82.75
N TRP A 25 16.71 -10.80 -82.74
CA TRP A 25 17.24 -12.10 -82.32
C TRP A 25 16.90 -12.43 -80.87
N ALA A 26 16.16 -13.52 -80.65
CA ALA A 26 15.86 -14.07 -79.34
C ALA A 26 16.89 -15.14 -78.94
N GLU A 27 17.41 -15.07 -77.71
CA GLU A 27 18.33 -16.06 -77.17
C GLU A 27 17.59 -17.32 -76.70
N VAL A 28 18.13 -18.47 -77.06
CA VAL A 28 17.69 -19.79 -76.60
C VAL A 28 18.48 -20.13 -75.34
N TYR A 29 17.79 -20.12 -74.21
CA TYR A 29 18.35 -20.53 -72.94
C TYR A 29 18.37 -22.06 -72.79
N THR A 30 19.39 -22.56 -72.12
CA THR A 30 19.58 -23.98 -71.81
C THR A 30 19.92 -24.16 -70.34
N SER A 31 19.92 -25.38 -69.83
CA SER A 31 20.37 -25.66 -68.45
C SER A 31 21.81 -25.19 -68.16
N LYS A 32 22.63 -25.01 -69.20
CA LYS A 32 24.00 -24.46 -69.10
C LYS A 32 24.09 -22.95 -69.38
N ASN A 33 23.07 -22.36 -70.00
CA ASN A 33 22.96 -20.92 -70.29
C ASN A 33 21.57 -20.47 -69.84
N LEU A 34 21.38 -20.32 -68.54
CA LEU A 34 20.10 -19.92 -67.95
C LEU A 34 19.83 -18.44 -68.25
N PRO A 35 18.55 -18.03 -68.31
CA PRO A 35 18.22 -16.61 -68.46
C PRO A 35 18.87 -15.79 -67.32
N PRO A 36 19.31 -14.55 -67.61
CA PRO A 36 19.81 -13.63 -66.59
C PRO A 36 18.83 -13.41 -65.42
N GLU A 37 17.53 -13.61 -65.67
CA GLU A 37 16.45 -13.49 -64.67
C GLU A 37 16.18 -14.77 -63.85
N SER A 38 17.01 -15.81 -63.98
CA SER A 38 16.82 -17.04 -63.20
C SER A 38 17.14 -16.84 -61.71
N TYR A 39 16.29 -17.38 -60.83
CA TYR A 39 16.55 -17.40 -59.38
C TYR A 39 17.88 -18.14 -59.13
N PRO A 40 18.87 -17.53 -58.45
CA PRO A 40 20.24 -18.05 -58.42
C PRO A 40 20.37 -19.34 -57.58
N VAL A 41 21.33 -20.19 -57.92
CA VAL A 41 21.69 -21.38 -57.11
C VAL A 41 22.12 -20.91 -55.73
N GLY A 42 21.65 -21.57 -54.68
CA GLY A 42 21.95 -21.19 -53.30
C GLY A 42 20.99 -20.17 -52.68
N ALA A 43 20.05 -19.57 -53.44
CA ALA A 43 19.01 -18.75 -52.81
C ALA A 43 17.94 -19.65 -52.14
N PRO A 44 17.51 -19.34 -50.91
CA PRO A 44 16.44 -20.06 -50.23
C PRO A 44 15.09 -19.78 -50.93
N ILE A 45 14.32 -20.85 -51.19
CA ILE A 45 13.03 -20.78 -51.87
C ILE A 45 11.95 -21.29 -50.90
N PRO A 46 10.91 -20.49 -50.60
CA PRO A 46 9.77 -20.97 -49.81
C PRO A 46 8.91 -21.90 -50.66
N TRP A 47 8.79 -23.15 -50.21
CA TRP A 47 8.09 -24.22 -50.91
C TRP A 47 6.85 -24.68 -50.12
N PRO A 48 5.64 -24.70 -50.73
CA PRO A 48 4.38 -24.94 -50.02
C PRO A 48 4.04 -26.41 -49.80
N SER A 49 4.95 -27.35 -50.10
CA SER A 49 4.70 -28.80 -50.01
C SER A 49 5.83 -29.51 -49.28
N ASP A 50 5.54 -30.64 -48.66
CA ASP A 50 6.55 -31.53 -48.07
C ASP A 50 7.29 -32.38 -49.13
N THR A 51 6.75 -32.45 -50.36
CA THR A 51 7.42 -33.15 -51.46
C THR A 51 8.39 -32.22 -52.16
N VAL A 52 9.70 -32.50 -52.01
CA VAL A 52 10.76 -31.68 -52.61
C VAL A 52 10.90 -32.00 -54.11
N PRO A 53 10.88 -31.00 -55.01
CA PRO A 53 11.10 -31.22 -56.42
C PRO A 53 12.51 -31.75 -56.73
N SER A 54 12.64 -32.52 -57.81
CA SER A 54 13.95 -32.99 -58.28
C SER A 54 14.90 -31.82 -58.57
N GLY A 55 16.17 -31.95 -58.17
CA GLY A 55 17.18 -30.88 -58.30
C GLY A 55 17.20 -29.87 -57.15
N TYR A 56 16.37 -30.06 -56.12
CA TYR A 56 16.34 -29.25 -54.90
C TYR A 56 16.60 -30.10 -53.67
N ALA A 57 16.99 -29.45 -52.58
CA ALA A 57 17.10 -30.05 -51.25
C ALA A 57 16.46 -29.16 -50.19
N LEU A 58 15.91 -29.75 -49.12
CA LEU A 58 15.50 -29.01 -47.93
C LEU A 58 16.72 -28.36 -47.26
N MET A 59 16.55 -27.20 -46.65
CA MET A 59 17.62 -26.48 -45.96
C MET A 59 17.63 -26.83 -44.46
N GLN A 60 18.39 -27.85 -44.07
CA GLN A 60 18.35 -28.45 -42.73
C GLN A 60 19.72 -28.57 -42.06
N GLY A 61 20.72 -27.78 -42.47
CA GLY A 61 22.05 -27.82 -41.85
C GLY A 61 22.99 -28.89 -42.42
N GLN A 62 22.61 -29.58 -43.50
CA GLN A 62 23.38 -30.69 -44.05
C GLN A 62 24.61 -30.24 -44.86
N THR A 63 25.65 -31.06 -44.86
CA THR A 63 26.83 -30.90 -45.72
C THR A 63 26.56 -31.34 -47.16
N PHE A 64 27.29 -30.80 -48.13
CA PHE A 64 27.24 -31.23 -49.53
C PHE A 64 28.64 -31.32 -50.17
N ASP A 65 28.75 -32.11 -51.25
CA ASP A 65 29.98 -32.20 -52.04
C ASP A 65 30.15 -30.96 -52.93
N LYS A 66 31.16 -30.15 -52.60
CA LYS A 66 31.49 -28.91 -53.32
C LYS A 66 31.93 -29.14 -54.76
N SER A 67 32.56 -30.28 -55.06
CA SER A 67 32.99 -30.63 -56.40
C SER A 67 31.81 -31.03 -57.29
N ALA A 68 30.82 -31.72 -56.71
CA ALA A 68 29.59 -32.08 -57.41
C ALA A 68 28.67 -30.86 -57.64
N TYR A 69 28.66 -29.91 -56.71
CA TYR A 69 27.79 -28.72 -56.74
C TYR A 69 28.59 -27.41 -56.69
N PRO A 70 29.38 -27.07 -57.73
CA PRO A 70 30.27 -25.92 -57.70
C PRO A 70 29.54 -24.57 -57.60
N LYS A 71 28.35 -24.45 -58.19
CA LYS A 71 27.53 -23.23 -58.05
C LYS A 71 26.97 -23.07 -56.65
N LEU A 72 26.59 -24.16 -55.99
CA LEU A 72 26.15 -24.12 -54.59
C LEU A 72 27.32 -23.83 -53.65
N ALA A 73 28.52 -24.35 -53.95
CA ALA A 73 29.75 -24.04 -53.22
C ALA A 73 30.14 -22.56 -53.32
N ALA A 74 29.81 -21.88 -54.42
CA ALA A 74 30.00 -20.43 -54.54
C ALA A 74 29.08 -19.65 -53.59
N ALA A 75 27.84 -20.13 -53.37
CA ALA A 75 26.90 -19.52 -52.42
C ALA A 75 27.21 -19.89 -50.96
N TYR A 76 27.63 -21.13 -50.71
CA TYR A 76 27.97 -21.66 -49.40
C TYR A 76 29.39 -22.25 -49.39
N PRO A 77 30.44 -21.42 -49.25
CA PRO A 77 31.84 -21.89 -49.30
C PRO A 77 32.22 -22.89 -48.19
N SER A 78 31.46 -22.90 -47.10
CA SER A 78 31.59 -23.88 -46.01
C SER A 78 31.30 -25.32 -46.45
N GLY A 79 30.56 -25.52 -47.55
CA GLY A 79 30.04 -26.84 -47.93
C GLY A 79 28.86 -27.28 -47.06
N VAL A 80 28.20 -26.35 -46.36
CA VAL A 80 27.05 -26.61 -45.48
C VAL A 80 25.88 -25.72 -45.88
N ILE A 81 24.73 -26.35 -46.13
CA ILE A 81 23.48 -25.62 -46.36
C ILE A 81 22.95 -25.15 -44.99
N PRO A 82 22.54 -23.88 -44.81
CA PRO A 82 21.97 -23.41 -43.55
C PRO A 82 20.75 -24.22 -43.11
N ASP A 83 20.56 -24.41 -41.80
CA ASP A 83 19.29 -24.91 -41.26
C ASP A 83 18.30 -23.75 -41.17
N MET A 84 17.22 -23.83 -41.94
CA MET A 84 16.20 -22.78 -42.05
C MET A 84 14.91 -23.14 -41.31
N ARG A 85 14.85 -24.28 -40.62
CA ARG A 85 13.65 -24.69 -39.86
C ARG A 85 13.44 -23.72 -38.68
N GLY A 86 12.25 -23.15 -38.59
CA GLY A 86 11.92 -22.15 -37.56
C GLY A 86 12.54 -20.76 -37.79
N TRP A 87 13.34 -20.57 -38.84
CA TRP A 87 14.02 -19.30 -39.11
C TRP A 87 13.26 -18.44 -40.12
N MET A 88 13.22 -17.12 -39.86
CA MET A 88 12.73 -16.11 -40.79
C MET A 88 13.91 -15.41 -41.48
N ILE A 89 13.81 -15.17 -42.78
CA ILE A 89 14.84 -14.39 -43.50
C ILE A 89 14.69 -12.90 -43.15
N LYS A 90 15.77 -12.32 -42.63
CA LYS A 90 15.92 -10.89 -42.38
C LYS A 90 17.06 -10.35 -43.24
N GLY A 91 16.81 -9.22 -43.91
CA GLY A 91 17.86 -8.54 -44.68
C GLY A 91 19.07 -8.22 -43.80
N LYS A 92 20.28 -8.50 -44.29
CA LYS A 92 21.50 -8.17 -43.57
C LYS A 92 21.56 -6.65 -43.35
N PRO A 93 21.70 -6.17 -42.10
CA PRO A 93 21.87 -4.75 -41.84
C PRO A 93 23.18 -4.22 -42.42
N ALA A 94 23.25 -2.91 -42.66
CA ALA A 94 24.46 -2.26 -43.19
C ALA A 94 25.71 -2.56 -42.35
N SER A 95 25.57 -2.73 -41.04
CA SER A 95 26.64 -3.05 -40.10
C SER A 95 26.14 -3.92 -38.93
N GLY A 96 27.08 -4.44 -38.13
CA GLY A 96 26.76 -5.17 -36.89
C GLY A 96 26.40 -6.65 -37.04
N ARG A 97 26.27 -7.17 -38.27
CA ARG A 97 26.01 -8.61 -38.53
C ARG A 97 26.71 -9.15 -39.76
N ALA A 98 27.12 -10.42 -39.69
CA ALA A 98 27.62 -11.18 -40.83
C ALA A 98 26.48 -11.82 -41.63
N VAL A 99 26.73 -12.12 -42.91
CA VAL A 99 25.80 -12.92 -43.74
C VAL A 99 25.66 -14.32 -43.11
N LEU A 100 24.44 -14.87 -43.08
CA LEU A 100 24.09 -16.15 -42.41
C LEU A 100 24.26 -16.18 -40.88
N SER A 101 24.53 -15.05 -40.22
CA SER A 101 24.47 -14.99 -38.75
C SER A 101 23.03 -15.17 -38.26
N GLN A 102 22.84 -15.92 -37.17
CA GLN A 102 21.55 -16.12 -36.52
C GLN A 102 21.29 -15.03 -35.47
N GLU A 103 20.02 -14.68 -35.27
CA GLU A 103 19.56 -13.73 -34.26
C GLU A 103 18.30 -14.30 -33.61
N GLN A 104 18.34 -14.52 -32.29
CA GLN A 104 17.20 -15.02 -31.53
C GLN A 104 16.09 -13.97 -31.49
N ASP A 105 14.87 -14.43 -31.25
CA ASP A 105 13.72 -13.56 -31.04
C ASP A 105 13.86 -12.76 -29.73
N GLY A 106 13.13 -11.64 -29.65
CA GLY A 106 13.21 -10.76 -28.49
C GLY A 106 12.12 -9.70 -28.50
N ILE A 107 11.65 -9.36 -27.30
CA ILE A 107 10.66 -8.29 -27.11
C ILE A 107 11.41 -6.97 -27.00
N LYS A 108 10.90 -5.94 -27.67
CA LYS A 108 11.45 -4.58 -27.56
C LYS A 108 11.30 -4.07 -26.12
N SER A 109 12.34 -3.39 -25.61
CA SER A 109 12.28 -2.73 -24.30
C SER A 109 11.05 -1.83 -24.19
N HIS A 110 10.28 -2.01 -23.11
CA HIS A 110 9.09 -1.24 -22.79
C HIS A 110 8.79 -1.30 -21.28
N THR A 111 7.90 -0.42 -20.82
CA THR A 111 7.39 -0.37 -19.44
C THR A 111 5.87 -0.26 -19.45
N HIS A 112 5.24 -0.50 -18.30
CA HIS A 112 3.80 -0.35 -18.09
C HIS A 112 3.54 0.67 -16.98
N SER A 113 2.43 1.39 -17.06
CA SER A 113 1.88 2.07 -15.89
C SER A 113 1.22 1.04 -14.97
N ALA A 114 1.29 1.27 -13.67
CA ALA A 114 0.66 0.43 -12.66
C ALA A 114 0.02 1.30 -11.59
N SER A 115 -1.02 0.78 -10.94
CA SER A 115 -1.71 1.43 -9.85
C SER A 115 -1.98 0.44 -8.71
N ALA A 116 -2.08 0.96 -7.49
CA ALA A 116 -2.52 0.22 -6.33
C ALA A 116 -3.89 0.76 -5.89
N SER A 117 -4.80 -0.13 -5.50
CA SER A 117 -6.10 0.26 -4.97
C SER A 117 -5.97 0.83 -3.56
N SER A 118 -6.82 1.82 -3.24
CA SER A 118 -6.95 2.28 -1.85
C SER A 118 -7.41 1.14 -0.95
N THR A 119 -6.89 1.10 0.29
CA THR A 119 -7.23 0.09 1.31
C THR A 119 -7.66 0.79 2.59
N ASP A 120 -8.90 0.56 3.02
CA ASP A 120 -9.38 0.98 4.34
C ASP A 120 -8.99 -0.08 5.39
N LEU A 121 -8.23 0.34 6.41
CA LEU A 121 -7.80 -0.54 7.49
C LEU A 121 -8.89 -0.72 8.57
N GLY A 122 -9.96 0.08 8.54
CA GLY A 122 -11.08 0.04 9.48
C GLY A 122 -10.74 0.52 10.90
N THR A 123 -11.76 0.56 11.76
CA THR A 123 -11.63 1.02 13.16
C THR A 123 -10.88 0.01 14.05
N LYS A 124 -10.12 0.52 15.02
CA LYS A 124 -9.43 -0.28 16.05
C LYS A 124 -9.76 0.30 17.43
N THR A 125 -9.99 -0.57 18.40
CA THR A 125 -10.25 -0.18 19.79
C THR A 125 -8.95 -0.22 20.58
N THR A 126 -8.71 0.81 21.40
CA THR A 126 -7.54 0.87 22.28
C THR A 126 -7.68 -0.13 23.43
N SER A 127 -6.59 -0.38 24.15
CA SER A 127 -6.65 -1.07 25.44
C SER A 127 -7.51 -0.30 26.46
N SER A 128 -7.98 -1.02 27.49
CA SER A 128 -8.70 -0.42 28.62
C SER A 128 -7.72 0.25 29.60
N PHE A 129 -8.14 1.37 30.17
CA PHE A 129 -7.42 2.09 31.23
C PHE A 129 -8.41 2.50 32.33
N ASP A 130 -8.09 2.18 33.58
CA ASP A 130 -8.90 2.51 34.75
C ASP A 130 -8.17 3.51 35.66
N TYR A 131 -8.82 4.65 35.93
CA TYR A 131 -8.28 5.66 36.86
C TYR A 131 -8.39 5.21 38.32
N GLY A 132 -9.24 4.23 38.64
CA GLY A 132 -9.55 3.79 40.00
C GLY A 132 -10.20 4.88 40.86
N THR A 133 -10.05 4.77 42.17
CA THR A 133 -10.58 5.76 43.13
C THR A 133 -9.60 6.89 43.38
N LYS A 134 -10.10 8.14 43.39
CA LYS A 134 -9.33 9.35 43.75
C LYS A 134 -9.93 10.00 44.99
N SER A 135 -9.07 10.50 45.88
CA SER A 135 -9.48 11.21 47.09
C SER A 135 -9.40 12.73 46.88
N THR A 136 -10.30 13.46 47.54
CA THR A 136 -10.26 14.93 47.60
C THR A 136 -9.30 15.39 48.71
N ASN A 137 -8.95 16.68 48.71
CA ASN A 137 -8.25 17.29 49.85
C ASN A 137 -9.18 17.44 51.08
N ASN A 138 -8.60 17.61 52.27
CA ASN A 138 -9.33 17.86 53.51
C ASN A 138 -9.65 19.35 53.66
N THR A 139 -10.93 19.70 53.76
CA THR A 139 -11.42 21.07 53.97
C THR A 139 -12.80 21.08 54.63
N GLY A 140 -13.35 22.26 54.93
CA GLY A 140 -14.73 22.42 55.46
C GLY A 140 -14.83 22.51 56.98
N ALA A 141 -13.71 22.53 57.71
CA ALA A 141 -13.71 22.81 59.14
C ALA A 141 -14.18 24.25 59.41
N HIS A 142 -15.19 24.40 60.26
CA HIS A 142 -15.74 25.69 60.68
C HIS A 142 -16.33 25.58 62.09
N THR A 143 -16.50 26.71 62.76
CA THR A 143 -17.03 26.80 64.14
C THR A 143 -18.39 27.50 64.16
N HIS A 144 -19.26 27.10 65.09
CA HIS A 144 -20.54 27.76 65.37
C HIS A 144 -20.52 28.41 66.75
N SER A 145 -21.25 29.51 66.92
CA SER A 145 -21.49 30.14 68.23
C SER A 145 -22.86 29.71 68.76
N VAL A 146 -22.92 29.26 70.00
CA VAL A 146 -24.18 28.83 70.66
C VAL A 146 -24.41 29.72 71.87
N SER A 147 -25.57 30.39 71.94
CA SER A 147 -26.01 31.17 73.09
C SER A 147 -27.47 30.85 73.41
N GLY A 148 -27.84 30.97 74.68
CA GLY A 148 -29.21 30.72 75.15
C GLY A 148 -29.44 31.32 76.53
N THR A 149 -30.69 31.63 76.83
CA THR A 149 -31.12 32.15 78.12
C THR A 149 -31.88 31.07 78.86
N ALA A 150 -31.50 30.78 80.11
CA ALA A 150 -32.24 29.85 80.96
C ALA A 150 -33.64 30.39 81.27
N ALA A 151 -34.61 29.49 81.52
CA ALA A 151 -35.93 29.89 81.98
C ALA A 151 -35.84 30.56 83.37
N SER A 152 -36.73 31.51 83.65
CA SER A 152 -36.78 32.22 84.95
C SER A 152 -37.14 31.26 86.10
N ALA A 153 -36.34 31.25 87.17
CA ALA A 153 -36.52 30.41 88.36
C ALA A 153 -35.83 31.05 89.59
N GLY A 154 -36.03 30.47 90.78
CA GLY A 154 -35.29 30.84 92.00
C GLY A 154 -36.00 31.77 93.00
N ALA A 155 -37.29 32.04 92.83
CA ALA A 155 -38.07 32.77 93.83
C ALA A 155 -38.15 31.97 95.15
N HIS A 156 -37.71 32.57 96.26
CA HIS A 156 -37.73 31.95 97.59
C HIS A 156 -37.80 33.00 98.71
N THR A 157 -38.01 32.55 99.95
CA THR A 157 -38.08 33.38 101.17
C THR A 157 -37.21 32.80 102.27
N HIS A 158 -36.63 33.64 103.14
CA HIS A 158 -35.88 33.21 104.33
C HIS A 158 -36.68 33.43 105.62
N SER A 159 -36.47 32.54 106.60
CA SER A 159 -36.98 32.72 107.96
C SER A 159 -35.90 33.34 108.84
N MET A 160 -36.26 34.33 109.65
CA MET A 160 -35.34 34.97 110.61
C MET A 160 -35.71 34.55 112.04
N THR A 161 -34.69 34.23 112.85
CA THR A 161 -34.89 33.89 114.27
C THR A 161 -34.55 35.09 115.12
N PHE A 162 -35.48 35.48 115.99
CA PHE A 162 -35.29 36.59 116.93
C PHE A 162 -35.05 36.02 118.33
N VAL A 163 -34.04 36.53 119.04
CA VAL A 163 -33.78 36.20 120.45
C VAL A 163 -34.27 37.33 121.34
N SER A 164 -35.25 37.02 122.20
CA SER A 164 -35.75 37.95 123.21
C SER A 164 -34.81 38.02 124.40
N GLY A 165 -34.26 39.20 124.71
CA GLY A 165 -33.55 39.47 125.97
C GLY A 165 -32.01 39.62 125.91
N GLY A 166 -31.40 39.73 124.72
CA GLY A 166 -29.94 39.95 124.57
C GLY A 166 -29.52 41.43 124.60
N SER A 167 -28.31 41.71 125.10
CA SER A 167 -27.71 43.06 125.21
C SER A 167 -27.56 43.79 123.86
N SER A 168 -27.63 45.12 123.92
CA SER A 168 -27.51 46.04 122.78
C SER A 168 -26.25 45.78 121.95
N GLY A 169 -26.46 45.43 120.67
CA GLY A 169 -25.38 45.17 119.70
C GLY A 169 -25.37 43.77 119.08
N ALA A 170 -26.25 42.87 119.53
CA ALA A 170 -26.41 41.56 118.90
C ALA A 170 -27.22 41.65 117.59
N PRO A 171 -26.82 40.95 116.50
CA PRO A 171 -27.60 40.93 115.25
C PRO A 171 -29.00 40.36 115.51
N GLY A 172 -30.04 41.16 115.26
CA GLY A 172 -31.44 40.80 115.50
C GLY A 172 -32.03 41.17 116.88
N SER A 173 -31.34 41.97 117.69
CA SER A 173 -31.91 42.46 118.98
C SER A 173 -32.92 43.60 118.75
N GLY A 174 -34.22 43.34 118.95
CA GLY A 174 -35.28 44.34 118.87
C GLY A 174 -36.49 44.00 119.75
N SER A 175 -37.15 45.04 120.28
CA SER A 175 -38.37 45.00 121.12
C SER A 175 -39.57 44.36 120.37
N PRO A 176 -40.54 43.67 121.04
CA PRO A 176 -41.52 42.79 120.40
C PRO A 176 -42.63 43.45 119.55
N ASP A 177 -42.54 44.75 119.25
CA ASP A 177 -43.56 45.48 118.49
C ASP A 177 -43.02 45.90 117.10
N TYR A 178 -43.00 44.93 116.17
CA TYR A 178 -42.37 45.03 114.84
C TYR A 178 -43.39 45.03 113.67
N SER A 179 -44.65 45.42 113.91
CA SER A 179 -45.75 45.38 112.93
C SER A 179 -45.89 46.62 112.03
N LYS A 180 -45.13 47.69 112.30
CA LYS A 180 -45.24 48.99 111.59
C LYS A 180 -44.09 49.34 110.65
N TYR A 181 -43.04 48.52 110.58
CA TYR A 181 -41.86 48.80 109.77
C TYR A 181 -41.54 47.62 108.84
N SER A 182 -41.71 47.84 107.53
CA SER A 182 -41.19 46.94 106.51
C SER A 182 -39.74 47.32 106.25
N VAL A 183 -38.82 46.44 106.64
CA VAL A 183 -37.39 46.62 106.41
C VAL A 183 -36.94 45.55 105.42
N ASN A 184 -36.41 45.99 104.28
CA ASN A 184 -35.80 45.07 103.32
C ASN A 184 -34.42 44.67 103.84
N THR A 185 -34.06 43.40 103.67
CA THR A 185 -32.66 43.00 103.76
C THR A 185 -31.85 43.74 102.70
N SER A 186 -30.55 43.92 102.91
CA SER A 186 -29.65 44.36 101.83
C SER A 186 -29.70 43.39 100.65
N SER A 187 -29.41 43.87 99.44
CA SER A 187 -29.30 42.99 98.26
C SER A 187 -28.19 41.97 98.46
N ALA A 188 -28.54 40.68 98.29
CA ALA A 188 -27.63 39.54 98.38
C ALA A 188 -28.12 38.42 97.45
N GLY A 189 -27.26 37.44 97.13
CA GLY A 189 -27.64 36.27 96.34
C GLY A 189 -27.41 36.38 94.83
N ALA A 190 -26.64 37.37 94.36
CA ALA A 190 -26.13 37.36 93.00
C ALA A 190 -25.25 36.12 92.79
N HIS A 191 -25.69 35.23 91.90
CA HIS A 191 -24.98 34.03 91.53
C HIS A 191 -25.13 33.80 90.02
N THR A 192 -24.25 32.98 89.47
CA THR A 192 -24.27 32.61 88.05
C THR A 192 -24.46 31.11 87.92
N HIS A 193 -25.10 30.72 86.82
CA HIS A 193 -25.18 29.32 86.41
C HIS A 193 -24.38 29.12 85.11
N SER A 194 -23.70 27.99 85.01
CA SER A 194 -23.12 27.55 83.75
C SER A 194 -24.21 26.92 82.89
N VAL A 195 -24.40 27.45 81.68
CA VAL A 195 -25.23 26.82 80.65
C VAL A 195 -24.29 26.18 79.63
N SER A 196 -24.40 24.86 79.46
CA SER A 196 -23.60 24.10 78.50
C SER A 196 -24.51 23.23 77.64
N GLY A 197 -24.24 23.15 76.34
CA GLY A 197 -24.92 22.27 75.40
C GLY A 197 -24.00 21.86 74.28
N THR A 198 -24.24 20.67 73.70
CA THR A 198 -23.56 20.21 72.49
C THR A 198 -24.55 20.26 71.34
N ALA A 199 -24.18 20.89 70.23
CA ALA A 199 -25.02 20.86 69.02
C ALA A 199 -25.19 19.42 68.52
N ALA A 200 -26.36 19.10 67.96
CA ALA A 200 -26.60 17.79 67.37
C ALA A 200 -25.65 17.52 66.19
N SER A 201 -25.30 16.25 65.97
CA SER A 201 -24.44 15.84 64.86
C SER A 201 -25.12 16.13 63.51
N ALA A 202 -24.47 16.96 62.68
CA ALA A 202 -24.90 17.33 61.34
C ALA A 202 -23.67 17.55 60.44
N GLY A 203 -23.88 17.69 59.12
CA GLY A 203 -22.80 18.00 58.16
C GLY A 203 -22.37 16.84 57.25
N ALA A 204 -23.04 15.68 57.31
CA ALA A 204 -22.89 14.66 56.28
C ALA A 204 -23.38 15.21 54.93
N HIS A 205 -22.48 15.36 53.98
CA HIS A 205 -22.79 15.84 52.63
C HIS A 205 -21.85 15.18 51.62
N ALA A 206 -22.25 15.20 50.35
CA ALA A 206 -21.46 14.69 49.24
C ALA A 206 -21.38 15.78 48.16
N HIS A 207 -20.27 15.80 47.42
CA HIS A 207 -20.07 16.64 46.25
C HIS A 207 -20.04 15.78 45.00
N THR A 208 -20.55 16.33 43.89
CA THR A 208 -20.38 15.74 42.56
C THR A 208 -19.32 16.50 41.80
N VAL A 209 -18.43 15.78 41.11
CA VAL A 209 -17.35 16.38 40.29
C VAL A 209 -17.48 15.88 38.87
N GLY A 210 -17.73 16.79 37.93
CA GLY A 210 -17.70 16.48 36.49
C GLY A 210 -16.27 16.43 35.98
N ILE A 211 -15.83 15.28 35.45
CA ILE A 211 -14.47 15.11 34.88
C ILE A 211 -14.44 15.57 33.41
N GLY A 212 -15.44 15.17 32.62
CA GLY A 212 -15.55 15.51 31.20
C GLY A 212 -14.98 14.45 30.25
N ALA A 213 -15.13 14.69 28.95
CA ALA A 213 -14.65 13.81 27.88
C ALA A 213 -13.24 14.20 27.44
N HIS A 214 -12.47 13.23 26.93
CA HIS A 214 -11.17 13.49 26.33
C HIS A 214 -10.93 12.55 25.13
N THR A 215 -10.00 12.92 24.26
CA THR A 215 -9.56 12.12 23.12
C THR A 215 -8.03 12.16 23.02
N HIS A 216 -7.44 11.15 22.37
CA HIS A 216 -6.01 11.07 22.10
C HIS A 216 -5.78 11.01 20.59
N SER A 217 -4.61 11.47 20.15
CA SER A 217 -4.10 11.22 18.80
C SER A 217 -3.01 10.14 18.84
N VAL A 218 -2.94 9.32 17.78
CA VAL A 218 -1.91 8.29 17.64
C VAL A 218 -1.29 8.42 16.26
N ALA A 219 0.03 8.63 16.21
CA ALA A 219 0.79 8.64 14.96
C ALA A 219 1.08 7.20 14.51
N ILE A 220 0.67 6.84 13.29
CA ILE A 220 0.86 5.49 12.73
C ILE A 220 2.21 5.34 12.00
N GLY A 221 2.65 6.39 11.30
CA GLY A 221 3.90 6.39 10.53
C GLY A 221 3.76 5.91 9.09
N SER A 222 4.89 5.83 8.38
CA SER A 222 4.99 5.37 6.98
C SER A 222 5.27 3.87 6.90
N HIS A 223 4.78 3.23 5.83
CA HIS A 223 5.08 1.83 5.51
C HIS A 223 5.12 1.64 3.99
N GLY A 224 5.56 0.47 3.53
CA GLY A 224 5.65 0.13 2.11
C GLY A 224 5.32 -1.34 1.84
N HIS A 225 5.33 -1.72 0.57
CA HIS A 225 4.99 -3.07 0.09
C HIS A 225 6.01 -3.54 -0.94
N THR A 226 6.27 -4.84 -0.97
CA THR A 226 7.02 -5.48 -2.06
C THR A 226 6.06 -5.85 -3.19
N ILE A 227 6.39 -5.46 -4.42
CA ILE A 227 5.58 -5.75 -5.60
C ILE A 227 6.35 -6.72 -6.51
N THR A 228 5.67 -7.77 -6.98
CA THR A 228 6.20 -8.73 -7.94
C THR A 228 5.33 -8.73 -9.19
N VAL A 229 5.94 -8.53 -10.36
CA VAL A 229 5.28 -8.66 -11.66
C VAL A 229 5.69 -10.01 -12.23
N ASN A 230 4.73 -10.90 -12.42
CA ASN A 230 4.98 -12.23 -12.95
C ASN A 230 5.28 -12.17 -14.45
N ALA A 231 6.08 -13.13 -14.94
CA ALA A 231 6.34 -13.27 -16.37
C ALA A 231 5.05 -13.54 -17.14
N ALA A 232 4.92 -12.93 -18.32
CA ALA A 232 3.78 -13.12 -19.22
C ALA A 232 4.28 -13.18 -20.67
N GLY A 233 3.80 -14.17 -21.42
CA GLY A 233 4.19 -14.37 -22.82
C GLY A 233 4.20 -15.86 -23.22
N ASN A 234 4.49 -16.10 -24.49
CA ASN A 234 4.72 -17.43 -25.03
C ASN A 234 6.21 -17.79 -24.98
N ALA A 235 6.55 -19.02 -25.39
CA ALA A 235 7.94 -19.47 -25.47
C ALA A 235 8.77 -18.70 -26.54
N GLU A 236 8.11 -18.20 -27.59
CA GLU A 236 8.73 -17.44 -28.68
C GLU A 236 7.95 -16.14 -28.95
N ASN A 237 8.67 -15.10 -29.36
CA ASN A 237 8.12 -13.84 -29.82
C ASN A 237 7.84 -13.90 -31.33
N THR A 238 6.59 -14.18 -31.69
CA THR A 238 6.15 -14.40 -33.07
C THR A 238 5.38 -13.22 -33.66
N VAL A 239 5.52 -13.01 -34.96
CA VAL A 239 4.54 -12.28 -35.78
C VAL A 239 3.63 -13.27 -36.50
N LYS A 240 2.47 -12.82 -37.02
CA LYS A 240 1.64 -13.66 -37.90
C LYS A 240 2.51 -14.21 -39.04
N ASN A 241 2.55 -15.53 -39.18
CA ASN A 241 3.38 -16.23 -40.16
C ASN A 241 2.64 -17.45 -40.72
N ILE A 242 3.12 -17.98 -41.84
CA ILE A 242 2.65 -19.22 -42.47
C ILE A 242 3.89 -20.09 -42.70
N ALA A 243 3.80 -21.36 -42.35
CA ALA A 243 4.89 -22.30 -42.52
C ALA A 243 5.07 -22.69 -44.00
N PHE A 244 6.31 -22.56 -44.49
CA PHE A 244 6.76 -23.07 -45.78
C PHE A 244 8.05 -23.86 -45.55
N ASN A 245 8.30 -24.87 -46.37
CA ASN A 245 9.57 -25.56 -46.38
C ASN A 245 10.61 -24.73 -47.15
N TYR A 246 11.73 -24.38 -46.53
CA TYR A 246 12.82 -23.77 -47.26
C TYR A 246 13.59 -24.84 -48.04
N ILE A 247 13.61 -24.70 -49.36
CA ILE A 247 14.41 -25.53 -50.28
C ILE A 247 15.47 -24.69 -50.99
N VAL A 248 16.49 -25.34 -51.52
CA VAL A 248 17.56 -24.71 -52.31
C VAL A 248 17.84 -25.51 -53.57
N ARG A 249 18.07 -24.81 -54.69
CA ARG A 249 18.49 -25.44 -55.95
C ARG A 249 19.93 -25.92 -55.85
N LEU A 250 20.23 -27.12 -56.34
CA LEU A 250 21.55 -27.73 -56.22
C LEU A 250 22.53 -27.36 -57.36
N ALA A 251 22.05 -27.07 -58.57
CA ALA A 251 22.89 -26.82 -59.77
C ALA A 251 22.30 -25.80 -60.77
#